data_AF-A0A7V6X510-F1
#
_entry.id   AF-A0A7V6X510-F1
#
_cell.length_a   1.000
_cell.length_b   1.000
_cell.length_c   1.000
_cell.angle_alpha   90.00
_cell.angle_beta   90.00
_cell.angle_gamma   90.00
#
_symmetry.space_group_name_H-M   'P 1'
#
loop_
_entity.id
_entity.type
_entity.pdbx_description
1 polymer ?
#
loop_
_entity_poly.entity_id
_entity_poly.type
_entity_poly.pdbx_seq_one_letter_code
_entity_poly.pdbx_strand_id
1 'polypeptide(L)' 'MPRNTNKPAAQGAAQALDQLKFEIANELGITNYQEIDKGQLTSRQNGYVGGYMTRKLVQIAEEALSRGHMV' A
#
# COMPACT_ATOMS: atom_id res chain seq x y z
N MET A 1 10.86 9.18 18.03
CA MET A 1 10.15 8.16 17.24
C MET A 1 8.97 8.83 16.55
N PRO A 2 8.83 8.79 15.22
CA PRO A 2 7.63 9.31 14.56
C PRO A 2 6.42 8.49 15.03
N ARG A 3 5.45 9.16 15.64
CA ARG A 3 4.25 8.55 16.20
C ARG A 3 3.33 8.18 15.04
N ASN A 4 3.49 6.97 14.50
CA ASN A 4 2.58 6.46 13.47
C ASN A 4 1.24 6.08 14.11
N THR A 5 0.30 7.02 14.16
CA THR A 5 -1.08 6.79 14.64
C THR A 5 -1.97 6.13 13.59
N ASN A 6 -1.47 5.92 12.37
CA ASN A 6 -2.22 5.24 11.32
C ASN A 6 -2.29 3.75 11.62
N LYS A 7 -3.47 3.31 12.04
CA LYS A 7 -3.81 1.90 12.20
C LYS A 7 -4.55 1.42 10.95
N PRO A 8 -4.28 0.20 10.46
CA PRO A 8 -5.10 -0.42 9.43
C PRO A 8 -6.58 -0.44 9.83
N ALA A 9 -7.47 -0.27 8.85
CA ALA A 9 -8.92 -0.35 9.07
C ALA A 9 -9.37 -1.75 9.50
N ALA A 10 -8.67 -2.80 9.03
CA ALA A 10 -8.88 -4.18 9.43
C ALA A 10 -7.81 -4.65 10.41
N GLN A 11 -8.23 -5.36 11.47
CA GLN A 11 -7.30 -5.93 12.44
C GLN A 11 -6.41 -7.00 11.77
N GLY A 12 -5.11 -7.00 12.09
CA GLY A 12 -4.14 -7.96 11.54
C GLY A 12 -3.64 -7.65 10.11
N ALA A 13 -4.23 -6.67 9.41
CA ALA A 13 -3.85 -6.37 8.03
C ALA A 13 -2.50 -5.64 7.88
N ALA A 14 -1.87 -5.20 8.98
CA ALA A 14 -0.65 -4.38 8.93
C ALA A 14 0.47 -5.01 8.09
N GLN A 15 0.78 -6.29 8.33
CA GLN A 15 1.84 -6.99 7.61
C GLN A 15 1.50 -7.18 6.13
N ALA A 16 0.25 -7.52 5.81
CA ALA A 16 -0.19 -7.68 4.43
C ALA A 16 -0.16 -6.35 3.65
N LEU A 17 -0.57 -5.25 4.31
CA LEU A 17 -0.52 -3.91 3.73
C LEU A 17 0.93 -3.44 3.52
N ASP A 18 1.85 -3.79 4.42
CA ASP A 18 3.28 -3.50 4.23
C ASP A 18 3.86 -4.27 3.05
N GLN A 19 3.56 -5.57 2.91
CA GLN A 19 3.98 -6.37 1.75
C GLN A 19 3.46 -5.77 0.45
N LEU A 20 2.16 -5.47 0.39
CA LEU A 20 1.54 -4.86 -0.80
C LEU A 20 2.21 -3.54 -1.18
N LYS A 21 2.52 -2.70 -0.19
CA LYS A 21 3.24 -1.44 -0.42
C LYS A 21 4.62 -1.66 -1.02
N PHE A 22 5.35 -2.70 -0.58
CA PHE A 22 6.67 -3.04 -1.14
C PHE A 22 6.57 -3.59 -2.56
N GLU A 23 5.61 -4.48 -2.83
CA GLU A 23 5.34 -4.99 -4.18
C GLU A 23 5.06 -3.84 -5.14
N ILE A 24 4.19 -2.90 -4.76
CA ILE A 24 3.82 -1.75 -5.58
C ILE A 24 5.00 -0.80 -5.76
N ALA A 25 5.80 -0.56 -4.73
CA ALA A 25 7.00 0.26 -4.88
C ALA A 25 7.97 -0.36 -5.90
N ASN A 26 8.14 -1.69 -5.87
CA ASN A 26 8.95 -2.42 -6.85
C ASN A 26 8.34 -2.34 -8.27
N GLU A 27 7.02 -2.49 -8.41
CA GLU A 27 6.30 -2.32 -9.69
C GLU A 27 6.49 -0.91 -10.28
N LEU A 28 6.57 0.10 -9.42
CA LEU A 28 6.81 1.50 -9.80
C LEU A 28 8.31 1.83 -9.99
N GLY A 29 9.20 0.84 -9.91
CA GLY A 29 10.64 1.00 -10.13
C GLY A 29 11.40 1.61 -8.95
N ILE A 30 10.80 1.66 -7.76
CA ILE A 30 11.45 2.15 -6.55
C ILE A 30 12.05 0.96 -5.80
N THR A 31 13.33 0.71 -6.03
CA THR A 31 14.09 -0.37 -5.37
C THR A 31 14.29 -0.08 -3.89
N ASN A 32 14.42 -1.12 -3.07
CA ASN A 32 14.72 -1.04 -1.64
C ASN A 32 13.80 -0.12 -0.82
N TYR A 33 12.54 0.06 -1.23
CA TYR A 33 11.56 0.93 -0.55
C TYR A 33 11.36 0.58 0.94
N GLN A 34 11.59 -0.68 1.33
CA GLN A 34 11.57 -1.11 2.71
C GLN A 34 12.66 -0.43 3.56
N GLU A 35 13.88 -0.36 3.04
CA GLU A 35 15.09 0.07 3.75
C GLU A 35 15.39 1.55 3.55
N ILE A 36 15.05 2.10 2.38
CA ILE A 36 15.27 3.51 2.07
C ILE A 36 14.48 4.39 3.04
N ASP A 37 15.14 5.44 3.52
CA ASP A 37 14.47 6.52 4.24
C ASP A 37 13.50 7.23 3.27
N LYS A 38 12.22 7.22 3.63
CA LYS A 38 11.14 7.77 2.82
C LYS A 38 11.27 9.29 2.68
N GLY A 39 12.07 9.94 3.53
CA GLY A 39 12.45 11.34 3.38
C GLY A 39 13.43 11.62 2.22
N GLN A 40 14.13 10.60 1.70
CA GLN A 40 14.98 10.71 0.51
C GLN A 40 14.17 10.63 -0.79
N LEU A 41 12.97 10.05 -0.73
CA LEU A 41 12.07 9.98 -1.87
C LEU A 41 11.30 11.29 -2.01
N THR A 42 11.03 11.69 -3.25
CA THR A 42 10.18 12.86 -3.48
C THR A 42 8.78 12.61 -2.95
N SER A 43 8.11 13.64 -2.44
CA SER A 43 6.72 13.55 -1.98
C SER A 43 5.79 12.97 -3.05
N ARG A 44 6.10 13.23 -4.32
CA ARG A 44 5.37 12.68 -5.48
C ARG A 44 5.55 11.17 -5.61
N GLN A 45 6.78 10.64 -5.43
CA GLN A 45 7.03 9.19 -5.46
C GLN A 45 6.31 8.47 -4.32
N ASN A 46 6.43 8.97 -3.08
CA ASN A 46 5.72 8.41 -1.94
C ASN A 46 4.19 8.44 -2.16
N GLY A 47 3.67 9.56 -2.69
CA GLY A 47 2.27 9.71 -3.04
C GLY A 47 1.82 8.74 -4.13
N TYR A 48 2.66 8.46 -5.13
CA TYR A 48 2.35 7.48 -6.17
C TYR A 48 2.25 6.06 -5.63
N VAL A 49 3.17 5.63 -4.76
CA VAL A 49 3.08 4.30 -4.12
C VAL A 49 1.78 4.16 -3.34
N GLY A 50 1.44 5.13 -2.48
CA GLY A 50 0.21 5.09 -1.70
C GLY A 50 -1.05 5.12 -2.57
N GLY A 51 -1.07 5.96 -3.62
CA GLY A 51 -2.21 6.04 -4.53
C GLY A 51 -2.43 4.76 -5.34
N TYR A 52 -1.36 4.12 -5.80
CA TYR A 52 -1.45 2.85 -6.53
C TYR A 52 -1.87 1.70 -5.60
N MET A 53 -1.40 1.72 -4.35
CA MET A 53 -1.84 0.79 -3.30
C MET A 53 -3.34 0.86 -3.06
N THR A 54 -3.91 2.05 -2.89
CA THR A 54 -5.35 2.21 -2.74
C THR A 54 -6.11 1.73 -3.97
N ARG A 55 -5.63 2.04 -5.19
CA ARG A 55 -6.26 1.56 -6.43
C ARG A 55 -6.29 0.03 -6.53
N LYS A 56 -5.18 -0.64 -6.20
CA LYS A 56 -5.10 -2.11 -6.25
C LYS A 56 -6.02 -2.77 -5.21
N LEU A 57 -6.09 -2.20 -4.01
CA LEU A 57 -7.04 -2.67 -2.98
C LEU A 57 -8.49 -2.50 -3.42
N VAL A 58 -8.84 -1.35 -4.01
CA VAL A 58 -10.18 -1.10 -4.53
C VAL A 58 -10.50 -2.06 -5.67
N GLN A 59 -9.57 -2.28 -6.60
CA GLN A 59 -9.76 -3.25 -7.69
C GLN A 59 -10.06 -4.66 -7.15
N ILE A 60 -9.28 -5.15 -6.18
CA ILE A 60 -9.51 -6.47 -5.57
C ILE A 60 -10.91 -6.54 -4.94
N ALA A 61 -11.33 -5.47 -4.26
CA ALA A 61 -12.66 -5.37 -3.68
C ALA A 61 -13.75 -5.35 -4.77
N GLU A 62 -13.59 -4.57 -5.83
CA GLU A 62 -14.51 -4.53 -6.97
C GLU A 62 -14.63 -5.88 -7.67
N GLU A 63 -13.53 -6.61 -7.86
CA GLU A 63 -13.55 -7.96 -8.42
C GLU A 63 -14.25 -8.97 -7.50
N ALA A 64 -14.08 -8.85 -6.19
CA ALA A 64 -14.76 -9.70 -5.22
C ALA A 64 -16.27 -9.38 -5.14
N LEU A 65 -16.66 -8.11 -5.25
CA LEU A 65 -18.07 -7.69 -5.39
C LEU A 65 -18.67 -8.23 -6.69
N SER A 66 -17.95 -8.10 -7.81
CA SER A 66 -18.40 -8.57 -9.12
C SER A 66 -18.60 -10.09 -9.16
N ARG A 67 -17.79 -10.85 -8.43
CA ARG A 67 -17.92 -12.32 -8.29
C ARG A 67 -19.00 -12.75 -7.29
N GLY A 68 -19.67 -11.80 -6.61
CA GLY A 68 -20.69 -12.09 -5.60
C GLY A 68 -20.13 -12.70 -4.31
N HIS A 69 -18.81 -12.56 -4.05
CA HIS A 69 -18.17 -13.13 -2.86
C HIS A 69 -18.29 -12.26 -1.60
N MET A 70 -18.86 -11.05 -1.72
CA MET A 70 -18.95 -10.08 -0.62
C MET A 70 -20.38 -9.81 -0.14
N VAL A 71 -21.37 -10.59 -0.60
CA VAL A 71 -22.78 -10.49 -0.20
C VAL A 71 -23.32 -11.82 0.25
#